data_AF-A0A562K6A5-F1
#
_entry.id   AF-A0A562K6A5-F1
#
_cell.length_a   1.000
_cell.length_b   1.000
_cell.length_c   1.000
_cell.angle_alpha   90.00
_cell.angle_beta   90.00
_cell.angle_gamma   90.00
#
_symmetry.space_group_name_H-M   'P 1'
#
loop_
_entity.id
_entity.type
_entity.pdbx_description
1 polymer ?
#
loop_
_entity_poly.entity_id
_entity_poly.type
_entity_poly.pdbx_seq_one_letter_code
_entity_poly.pdbx_strand_id
1 'polypeptide(L)' 'MWILTLFLQDGIKMFEYDNKVEASAEFEKADGCKILSEIIHFKDFEKRGKLKTDDVRNSPWKF' A
#
# COMPACT_ATOMS: atom_id res chain seq x y z
N MET A 1 -0.63 -1.95 -4.65
CA MET A 1 0.56 -1.41 -5.33
C MET A 1 1.24 -0.43 -4.40
N TRP A 2 2.56 -0.42 -4.39
CA TRP A 2 3.40 0.43 -3.56
C TRP A 2 4.40 1.16 -4.46
N ILE A 3 4.60 2.45 -4.19
CA ILE A 3 5.54 3.28 -4.93
C ILE A 3 6.62 3.79 -3.98
N LEU A 4 7.86 3.44 -4.26
CA LEU A 4 9.04 4.01 -3.62
C LEU A 4 9.54 5.17 -4.47
N THR A 5 9.54 6.37 -3.90
CA THR A 5 10.08 7.57 -4.54
C THR A 5 11.39 7.97 -3.86
N LEU A 6 12.46 8.08 -4.64
CA LEU A 6 13.77 8.54 -4.18
C LEU A 6 14.06 9.93 -4.77
N PHE A 7 14.37 10.88 -3.90
CA PHE A 7 14.81 12.21 -4.27
C PHE A 7 16.33 12.22 -4.30
N LEU A 8 16.88 12.24 -5.51
CA LEU A 8 18.30 12.33 -5.79
C LEU A 8 18.67 13.78 -6.06
N GLN A 9 19.97 14.07 -5.99
CA GLN A 9 20.49 15.42 -6.27
C GLN A 9 20.13 15.90 -7.68
N ASP A 10 20.07 14.96 -8.64
CA ASP A 10 19.83 15.25 -10.06
C ASP A 10 18.41 14.89 -10.53
N GLY A 11 17.49 14.56 -9.62
CA GLY A 11 16.09 14.30 -9.98
C GLY A 11 15.36 13.30 -9.10
N ILE A 12 14.23 12.80 -9.60
CA ILE A 12 13.33 11.89 -8.88
C ILE A 12 13.33 10.54 -9.58
N LYS A 13 13.49 9.46 -8.82
CA LYS A 13 13.28 8.08 -9.30
C LYS A 13 12.09 7.45 -8.58
N MET A 14 11.29 6.69 -9.31
CA MET A 14 10.11 6.02 -8.78
C MET A 14 10.16 4.54 -9.15
N PHE A 15 9.87 3.68 -8.18
CA PHE A 15 9.85 2.23 -8.32
C PHE A 15 8.49 1.70 -7.89
N GLU A 16 7.97 0.73 -8.63
CA GLU A 16 6.68 0.10 -8.40
C GLU A 16 6.85 -1.30 -7.83
N TYR A 17 6.02 -1.64 -6.85
CA TYR A 17 5.98 -2.94 -6.20
C TYR A 17 4.55 -3.41 -5.99
N ASP A 18 4.33 -4.71 -6.12
CA ASP A 18 3.01 -5.30 -5.94
C ASP A 18 2.60 -5.36 -4.45
N ASN A 19 3.56 -5.67 -3.57
CA ASN A 19 3.32 -5.91 -2.15
C ASN A 19 4.15 -5.03 -1.23
N LYS A 20 3.66 -4.86 0.01
CA LYS A 20 4.29 -4.01 1.03
C LYS A 20 5.66 -4.53 1.47
N VAL A 21 5.82 -5.85 1.52
CA VAL A 21 7.01 -6.48 2.10
C VAL A 21 8.24 -6.17 1.26
N GLU A 22 8.15 -6.38 -0.06
CA GLU A 22 9.21 -6.04 -1.01
C GLU A 22 9.53 -4.55 -1.01
N ALA A 23 8.50 -3.71 -1.09
CA ALA A 23 8.69 -2.25 -1.12
C ALA A 23 9.36 -1.73 0.17
N SER A 24 9.02 -2.31 1.31
CA SER A 24 9.60 -1.94 2.61
C SER A 24 11.04 -2.43 2.72
N ALA A 25 11.34 -3.63 2.23
CA ALA A 25 12.71 -4.15 2.22
C ALA A 25 13.65 -3.27 1.38
N GLU A 26 13.19 -2.76 0.23
CA GLU A 26 13.97 -1.83 -0.60
C GLU A 26 14.02 -0.42 -0.02
N PHE A 27 12.96 0.03 0.65
CA PHE A 27 12.97 1.30 1.37
C PHE A 27 14.07 1.33 2.44
N GLU A 28 14.24 0.27 3.23
CA GLU A 28 15.27 0.21 4.28
C GLU A 28 16.70 0.23 3.70
N LYS A 29 16.92 -0.37 2.53
CA LYS A 29 18.23 -0.41 1.86
C LYS A 29 18.61 0.89 1.16
N ALA A 30 17.63 1.69 0.75
CA ALA A 30 17.87 2.92 0.00
C ALA A 30 18.34 4.05 0.94
N ASP A 31 19.43 4.73 0.61
CA ASP A 31 19.87 5.91 1.38
C ASP A 31 19.29 7.22 0.83
N GLY A 32 19.32 8.26 1.66
CA GLY A 32 18.91 9.61 1.27
C GLY A 32 17.43 9.92 1.51
N CYS A 33 16.92 10.93 0.81
CA CYS A 33 15.53 11.39 0.96
C CYS A 33 14.59 10.50 0.14
N LYS A 34 13.71 9.80 0.84
CA LYS A 34 12.85 8.75 0.28
C LYS A 34 11.45 8.79 0.88
N ILE A 35 10.45 8.44 0.07
CA ILE A 35 9.05 8.31 0.49
C ILE A 35 8.52 6.99 -0.06
N LEU A 36 7.83 6.24 0.80
CA LEU A 36 7.10 5.03 0.42
C LEU A 36 5.59 5.31 0.51
N SER A 37 4.87 5.10 -0.59
CA SER A 37 3.43 5.37 -0.70
C SER A 37 2.65 4.11 -1.06
N GLU A 38 1.52 3.85 -0.38
CA GLU A 38 0.54 2.84 -0.80
C GLU A 38 -0.41 3.45 -1.83
N ILE A 39 -0.58 2.78 -2.98
CA ILE A 39 -1.56 3.15 -3.99
C ILE A 39 -2.74 2.19 -3.89
N ILE A 40 -3.91 2.74 -3.58
CA ILE A 40 -5.16 2.02 -3.45
C ILE A 40 -6.07 2.45 -4.59
N HIS A 41 -6.41 1.52 -5.47
CA HIS A 41 -7.38 1.78 -6.54
C HIS A 41 -8.79 1.85 -5.93
N PHE A 42 -9.65 2.70 -6.48
CA PHE A 42 -11.04 2.83 -6.05
C PHE A 42 -11.77 1.47 -5.98
N LYS A 43 -11.53 0.60 -6.97
CA LYS A 43 -12.09 -0.76 -6.99
C LYS A 43 -11.63 -1.63 -5.82
N ASP A 44 -10.40 -1.49 -5.37
CA ASP A 44 -9.86 -2.24 -4.23
C ASP A 44 -10.36 -1.67 -2.91
N PHE A 45 -10.57 -0.35 -2.85
CA PHE A 45 -11.23 0.29 -1.73
C PHE A 45 -12.66 -0.22 -1.52
N GLU A 46 -13.46 -0.33 -2.60
CA GLU A 46 -14.81 -0.91 -2.50
C GLU A 46 -14.80 -2.36 -1.99
N LYS A 47 -13.86 -3.19 -2.45
CA LYS A 47 -13.72 -4.58 -1.97
C LYS A 47 -13.39 -4.63 -0.48
N ARG A 48 -12.48 -3.76 0.00
CA ARG A 48 -12.15 -3.63 1.42
C ARG A 48 -13.35 -3.14 2.25
N GLY A 49 -14.20 -2.28 1.68
CA GLY A 49 -15.44 -1.85 2.30
C GLY A 49 -16.50 -2.95 2.40
N LYS A 50 -16.67 -3.76 1.34
CA LYS A 50 -17.65 -4.85 1.26
C LYS A 50 -17.34 -5.99 2.24
N LEU A 51 -16.07 -6.36 2.42
CA LEU A 51 -15.63 -7.32 3.43
C LEU A 51 -16.12 -6.95 4.84
N LYS A 52 -16.02 -5.67 5.22
CA LYS A 52 -16.49 -5.21 6.54
C LYS A 52 -18.00 -5.32 6.71
N THR A 53 -18.80 -5.08 5.67
CA THR A 53 -20.26 -5.23 5.75
C THR A 53 -20.74 -6.68 5.74
N ASP A 54 -19.98 -7.58 5.16
CA ASP A 54 -20.34 -8.99 5.06
C ASP A 54 -19.92 -9.76 6.34
N ASP A 55 -18.77 -9.42 6.94
CA ASP A 55 -18.37 -9.91 8.27
C ASP A 55 -19.37 -9.49 9.36
N VAL A 56 -19.87 -8.25 9.29
CA VAL A 56 -20.93 -7.75 10.20
C VAL A 56 -22.27 -8.45 9.98
N ARG A 57 -22.55 -8.95 8.77
CA ARG A 57 -23.79 -9.67 8.45
C ARG A 57 -23.73 -11.15 8.84
N ASN A 58 -22.57 -11.80 8.72
CA ASN A 58 -22.37 -13.22 9.04
C ASN A 58 -21.83 -13.50 10.45
N SER A 59 -21.83 -12.51 11.35
CA SER A 59 -21.44 -12.70 12.74
C SER A 59 -22.43 -13.63 13.48
N PRO A 60 -21.98 -14.73 14.12
CA PRO A 60 -22.83 -15.70 14.83
C PRO A 60 -23.58 -15.14 16.04
N TRP A 61 -23.27 -13.91 16.44
CA TRP A 61 -23.80 -13.24 17.64
C TRP A 61 -24.80 -12.13 17.29
N LYS A 62 -25.63 -12.35 16.28
CA LYS A 62 -26.82 -11.53 16.05
C LYS A 62 -27.91 -12.03 17.01
N PHE A 63 -28.23 -11.22 18.03
CA PHE A 63 -29.40 -11.41 18.89
C PHE A 63 -30.70 -11.22 18.10
#